data_AF-A0A329RYD8-F1
#
_entry.id   AF-A0A329RYD8-F1
#
_cell.length_a   1.000
_cell.length_b   1.000
_cell.length_c   1.000
_cell.angle_alpha   90.00
_cell.angle_beta   90.00
_cell.angle_gamma   90.00
#
_symmetry.space_group_name_H-M   'P 1'
#
loop_
_entity.id
_entity.type
_entity.pdbx_description
1 polymer ?
#
loop_
_entity_poly.entity_id
_entity_poly.type
_entity_poly.pdbx_seq_one_letter_code
_entity_poly.pdbx_strand_id
1 'polypeptide(L)'
;MSQLDRNSSSYVMHIDATYKLSQVEYPLMVVGISDCMGSFHVVAFFIISQQTEHHFTEALAMLRRIYTAVTNKQLLVRYFMADADKAQRNAVDAVLGVRNELVNLMCYFHVATKIYKHTRGIPVTLAARISKDVADMHYAVSAADYERIKKRSLDDWQKLPQLSAFASYFTKG
;
A
#
# COMPACT_ATOMS: atom_id res chain seq x y z
N MET A 1 -9.69 -24.74 -1.81
CA MET A 1 -8.33 -24.18 -1.59
C MET A 1 -8.49 -22.75 -1.16
N SER A 2 -7.87 -22.31 -0.05
CA SER A 2 -8.01 -20.93 0.42
C SER A 2 -7.32 -19.98 -0.56
N GLN A 3 -7.87 -18.78 -0.77
CA GLN A 3 -7.27 -17.77 -1.67
C GLN A 3 -5.85 -17.35 -1.23
N LEU A 4 -5.55 -17.47 0.06
CA LEU A 4 -4.25 -17.21 0.67
C LEU A 4 -3.22 -18.34 0.49
N ASP A 5 -3.67 -19.53 0.07
CA ASP A 5 -2.80 -20.68 -0.21
C ASP A 5 -2.24 -20.67 -1.65
N ARG A 6 -2.59 -19.64 -2.42
CA ARG A 6 -2.01 -19.38 -3.75
C ARG A 6 -0.55 -18.94 -3.61
N ASN A 7 0.18 -18.95 -4.72
CA ASN A 7 1.54 -18.43 -4.77
C ASN A 7 1.56 -16.98 -4.26
N SER A 8 2.45 -16.64 -3.33
CA SER A 8 2.55 -15.30 -2.75
C SER A 8 2.84 -14.20 -3.78
N SER A 9 3.35 -14.56 -4.96
CA SER A 9 3.59 -13.65 -6.08
C SER A 9 2.35 -13.42 -6.97
N SER A 10 1.25 -14.16 -6.77
CA SER A 10 0.05 -14.05 -7.61
C SER A 10 -1.05 -13.17 -6.99
N TYR A 11 -0.79 -12.56 -5.84
CA TYR A 11 -1.76 -11.69 -5.16
C TYR A 11 -1.07 -10.56 -4.40
N VAL A 12 -1.82 -9.51 -4.11
CA VAL A 12 -1.41 -8.39 -3.24
C VAL A 12 -2.22 -8.44 -1.96
N MET A 13 -1.58 -8.43 -0.80
CA MET A 13 -2.25 -8.28 0.49
C MET A 13 -2.49 -6.80 0.79
N HIS A 14 -3.71 -6.45 1.14
CA HIS A 14 -4.13 -5.11 1.50
C HIS A 14 -4.42 -5.03 3.00
N ILE A 15 -3.92 -3.99 3.66
CA ILE A 15 -4.32 -3.61 5.01
C ILE A 15 -4.78 -2.17 4.98
N ASP A 16 -5.99 -1.91 5.48
CA ASP A 16 -6.50 -0.57 5.68
C ASP A 16 -7.22 -0.49 7.03
N ALA A 17 -7.19 0.66 7.68
CA ALA A 17 -7.84 0.86 8.98
C ALA A 17 -8.83 2.04 8.91
N THR A 18 -10.12 1.74 9.06
CA THR A 18 -11.21 2.70 8.92
C THR A 18 -11.97 2.91 10.24
N TYR A 19 -12.34 4.15 10.54
CA TYR A 19 -12.97 4.55 11.81
C TYR A 19 -14.50 4.42 11.81
N LYS A 20 -15.15 4.30 10.64
CA LYS A 20 -16.59 4.61 10.49
C LYS A 20 -17.57 3.45 10.74
N LEU A 21 -17.26 2.49 11.62
CA LEU A 21 -18.07 1.27 11.75
C LEU A 21 -18.55 0.92 13.16
N SER A 22 -18.18 1.66 14.21
CA SER A 22 -18.67 1.41 15.57
C SER A 22 -19.21 2.68 16.25
N GLN A 23 -20.20 2.51 17.14
CA GLN A 23 -20.76 3.61 17.96
C GLN A 23 -19.73 4.23 18.92
N VAL A 24 -18.60 3.54 19.14
CA VAL A 24 -17.52 3.92 20.06
C VAL A 24 -16.26 4.35 19.27
N GLU A 25 -16.37 4.49 17.94
CA GLU A 25 -15.30 4.96 17.04
C GLU A 25 -14.01 4.12 17.03
N TYR A 26 -14.06 2.87 17.49
CA TYR A 26 -12.91 1.97 17.36
C TYR A 26 -12.55 1.71 15.89
N PRO A 27 -11.26 1.83 15.52
CA PRO A 27 -10.81 1.49 14.18
C PRO A 27 -11.08 0.03 13.84
N LEU A 28 -11.65 -0.19 12.66
CA LEU A 28 -11.71 -1.49 12.02
C LEU A 28 -10.54 -1.62 11.05
N MET A 29 -9.60 -2.52 11.34
CA MET A 29 -8.61 -2.95 10.38
C MET A 29 -9.19 -4.04 9.48
N VAL A 30 -9.19 -3.78 8.18
CA VAL A 30 -9.58 -4.72 7.14
C VAL A 30 -8.32 -5.31 6.52
N VAL A 31 -8.26 -6.64 6.44
CA VAL A 31 -7.23 -7.36 5.68
C VAL A 31 -7.91 -8.04 4.51
N GLY A 32 -7.37 -7.87 3.31
CA GLY A 32 -7.86 -8.52 2.10
C GLY A 32 -6.73 -8.84 1.14
N ILE A 33 -7.06 -9.57 0.08
CA ILE A 33 -6.15 -9.87 -1.01
C ILE A 33 -6.80 -9.53 -2.35
N SER A 34 -6.03 -8.93 -3.25
CA SER A 34 -6.42 -8.80 -4.66
C SER A 34 -5.66 -9.82 -5.49
N ASP A 35 -6.35 -10.57 -6.34
CA ASP A 35 -5.70 -11.47 -7.28
C ASP A 35 -5.31 -10.79 -8.60
N CYS A 36 -4.59 -11.52 -9.45
CA CYS A 36 -4.14 -11.02 -10.76
C CYS A 36 -5.27 -10.69 -11.74
N MET A 37 -6.51 -11.12 -11.45
CA MET A 37 -7.70 -10.78 -12.23
C MET A 37 -8.41 -9.54 -11.69
N GLY A 38 -7.83 -8.87 -10.68
CA GLY A 38 -8.39 -7.67 -10.07
C GLY A 38 -9.56 -7.94 -9.12
N SER A 39 -9.78 -9.20 -8.71
CA SER A 39 -10.82 -9.53 -7.73
C SER A 39 -10.28 -9.33 -6.32
N PHE A 40 -11.03 -8.58 -5.51
CA PHE A 40 -10.72 -8.37 -4.10
C PHE A 40 -11.47 -9.36 -3.21
N HIS A 41 -10.74 -10.01 -2.31
CA HIS A 41 -11.28 -10.96 -1.34
C HIS A 41 -10.90 -10.52 0.07
N VAL A 42 -11.91 -10.28 0.92
CA VAL A 42 -11.67 -10.03 2.34
C VAL A 42 -11.15 -11.30 3.00
N VAL A 43 -10.11 -11.14 3.81
CA VAL A 43 -9.46 -12.20 4.58
C VAL A 43 -9.89 -12.13 6.05
N ALA A 44 -9.84 -10.94 6.65
CA ALA A 44 -10.09 -10.78 8.07
C ALA A 44 -10.51 -9.34 8.41
N PHE A 45 -11.19 -9.22 9.54
CA PHE A 45 -11.51 -7.96 10.19
C PHE A 45 -10.98 -7.98 11.62
N PHE A 46 -10.35 -6.89 12.04
CA PHE A 46 -9.90 -6.71 13.42
C PHE A 46 -10.44 -5.39 13.95
N ILE A 47 -11.15 -5.46 15.06
CA ILE A 47 -11.48 -4.27 15.84
C ILE A 47 -10.27 -4.01 16.73
N ILE A 48 -9.59 -2.89 16.50
CA ILE A 48 -8.43 -2.47 17.29
C ILE A 48 -8.81 -1.23 18.09
N SER A 49 -8.27 -1.10 19.29
CA SER A 49 -8.57 0.05 20.15
C SER A 49 -7.89 1.33 19.66
N GLN A 50 -6.69 1.22 19.08
CA GLN A 50 -5.90 2.35 18.56
C GLN A 50 -5.08 1.93 17.33
N GLN A 51 -4.78 2.88 16.44
CA GLN A 51 -3.91 2.67 15.27
C GLN A 51 -2.42 2.85 15.65
N THR A 52 -1.92 2.01 16.56
CA THR A 52 -0.49 2.00 16.93
C THR A 52 0.20 0.74 16.42
N GLU A 53 1.53 0.80 16.32
CA GLU A 53 2.36 -0.32 15.85
C GLU A 53 2.09 -1.59 16.65
N HIS A 54 1.92 -1.47 17.97
CA HIS A 54 1.60 -2.59 18.85
C HIS A 54 0.27 -3.27 18.46
N HIS A 55 -0.80 -2.50 18.23
CA HIS A 55 -2.11 -3.07 17.89
C HIS A 55 -2.10 -3.72 16.49
N PHE A 56 -1.40 -3.12 15.52
CA PHE A 56 -1.20 -3.74 14.21
C PHE A 56 -0.40 -5.04 14.31
N THR A 57 0.65 -5.06 15.13
CA THR A 57 1.50 -6.23 15.36
C THR A 57 0.70 -7.39 15.95
N GLU A 58 -0.09 -7.14 17.00
CA GLU A 58 -0.94 -8.16 17.63
C GLU A 58 -1.97 -8.72 16.66
N ALA A 59 -2.65 -7.85 15.90
CA ALA A 59 -3.66 -8.27 14.92
C ALA A 59 -3.04 -9.14 13.81
N LEU A 60 -1.88 -8.74 13.27
CA LEU A 60 -1.19 -9.53 12.24
C LEU A 60 -0.60 -10.83 12.77
N ALA A 61 -0.09 -10.82 14.01
CA ALA A 61 0.39 -12.03 14.66
C ALA A 61 -0.76 -13.03 14.85
N MET A 62 -1.94 -12.53 15.23
CA MET A 62 -3.15 -13.35 15.34
C MET A 62 -3.57 -13.92 13.98
N LEU A 63 -3.58 -13.11 12.92
CA LEU A 63 -3.86 -13.58 11.56
C LEU A 63 -2.96 -14.74 11.16
N ARG A 64 -1.64 -14.60 11.37
CA ARG A 64 -0.65 -15.64 11.06
C ARG A 64 -0.87 -16.90 11.89
N ARG A 65 -1.18 -16.76 13.18
CA ARG A 65 -1.47 -17.89 14.09
C ARG A 65 -2.70 -18.65 13.64
N ILE A 66 -3.82 -17.96 13.37
CA ILE A 66 -5.07 -18.57 12.92
C ILE A 66 -4.87 -19.27 11.57
N TYR A 67 -4.22 -18.61 10.61
CA TYR A 67 -3.92 -19.19 9.31
C TYR A 67 -3.13 -20.50 9.47
N THR A 68 -2.09 -20.50 10.31
CA THR A 68 -1.27 -21.68 10.56
C THR A 68 -2.07 -22.79 11.24
N ALA A 69 -2.90 -22.46 12.23
CA ALA A 69 -3.73 -23.44 12.93
C ALA A 69 -4.75 -24.11 12.00
N VAL A 70 -5.35 -23.36 11.07
CA VAL A 70 -6.39 -23.87 10.15
C VAL A 70 -5.79 -24.63 8.97
N THR A 71 -4.66 -24.19 8.44
CA THR A 71 -4.09 -24.73 7.19
C THR A 71 -2.90 -25.65 7.41
N ASN A 72 -2.30 -25.65 8.61
CA ASN A 72 -1.00 -26.24 8.91
C ASN A 72 0.13 -25.72 8.01
N LYS A 73 -0.02 -24.52 7.44
CA LYS A 73 0.94 -23.87 6.56
C LYS A 73 1.33 -22.50 7.10
N GLN A 74 2.52 -22.03 6.72
CA GLN A 74 2.93 -20.65 7.00
C GLN A 74 2.23 -19.69 6.03
N LEU A 75 1.81 -18.53 6.54
CA LEU A 75 1.28 -17.46 5.70
C LEU A 75 2.42 -16.81 4.93
N LEU A 76 2.43 -16.99 3.61
CA LEU A 76 3.45 -16.43 2.72
C LEU A 76 2.91 -15.21 1.98
N VAL A 77 3.54 -14.06 2.16
CA VAL A 77 3.14 -12.78 1.55
C VAL A 77 4.33 -12.19 0.82
N ARG A 78 4.17 -11.80 -0.45
CA ARG A 78 5.22 -11.10 -1.20
C ARG A 78 4.88 -9.63 -1.37
N TYR A 79 3.70 -9.34 -1.88
CA TYR A 79 3.26 -7.97 -2.12
C TYR A 79 2.30 -7.53 -1.03
N PHE A 80 2.61 -6.40 -0.41
CA PHE A 80 1.79 -5.81 0.63
C PHE A 80 1.49 -4.35 0.29
N MET A 81 0.23 -3.94 0.42
CA MET A 81 -0.25 -2.60 0.16
C MET A 81 -1.00 -2.03 1.37
N ALA A 82 -0.60 -0.85 1.82
CA ALA A 82 -1.30 -0.08 2.85
C ALA A 82 -1.15 1.42 2.63
N ASP A 83 -1.67 2.22 3.56
CA ASP A 83 -1.30 3.62 3.64
C ASP A 83 0.18 3.76 4.05
N ALA A 84 0.76 4.93 3.80
CA ALA A 84 2.14 5.29 4.11
C ALA A 84 2.42 5.42 5.62
N ASP A 85 1.54 4.90 6.48
CA ASP A 85 1.67 4.99 7.92
C ASP A 85 2.89 4.19 8.41
N LYS A 86 3.65 4.77 9.34
CA LYS A 86 4.89 4.16 9.83
C LYS A 86 4.59 2.98 10.75
N ALA A 87 3.56 3.08 11.59
CA ALA A 87 3.19 2.04 12.53
C ALA A 87 2.70 0.77 11.80
N GLN A 88 1.89 0.91 10.75
CA GLN A 88 1.48 -0.21 9.91
C GLN A 88 2.68 -0.89 9.23
N ARG A 89 3.58 -0.10 8.63
CA ARG A 89 4.77 -0.63 7.95
C ARG A 89 5.67 -1.42 8.90
N ASN A 90 6.00 -0.84 10.05
CA ASN A 90 6.83 -1.49 11.05
C ASN A 90 6.20 -2.81 11.55
N ALA A 91 4.90 -2.82 11.83
CA ALA A 91 4.19 -4.01 12.27
C ALA A 91 4.19 -5.14 11.21
N VAL A 92 4.02 -4.77 9.94
CA VAL A 92 4.08 -5.71 8.82
C VAL A 92 5.49 -6.29 8.67
N ASP A 93 6.52 -5.46 8.71
CA ASP A 93 7.91 -5.93 8.62
C ASP A 93 8.25 -6.87 9.79
N ALA A 94 7.81 -6.54 11.01
CA ALA A 94 8.04 -7.35 12.20
C ALA A 94 7.34 -8.72 12.16
N VAL A 95 6.12 -8.79 11.62
CA VAL A 95 5.29 -10.01 11.68
C VAL A 95 5.35 -10.82 10.38
N LEU A 96 5.14 -10.14 9.25
CA LEU A 96 5.08 -10.75 7.93
C LEU A 96 6.44 -10.76 7.25
N GLY A 97 7.37 -9.85 7.57
CA GLY A 97 8.72 -9.85 6.99
C GLY A 97 9.57 -11.06 7.42
N VAL A 98 9.23 -11.69 8.54
CA VAL A 98 9.90 -12.91 9.01
C VAL A 98 9.63 -14.06 8.04
N ARG A 99 10.66 -14.43 7.25
CA ARG A 99 10.66 -15.49 6.22
C ARG A 99 9.88 -15.14 4.95
N ASN A 100 9.57 -13.86 4.73
CA ASN A 100 9.04 -13.38 3.45
C ASN A 100 9.94 -12.28 2.88
N GLU A 101 10.13 -12.29 1.57
CA GLU A 101 10.73 -11.16 0.85
C GLU A 101 9.63 -10.17 0.49
N LEU A 102 9.31 -9.29 1.44
CA LEU A 102 8.23 -8.33 1.28
C LEU A 102 8.59 -7.21 0.29
N VAL A 103 7.64 -6.89 -0.57
CA VAL A 103 7.61 -5.71 -1.43
C VAL A 103 6.47 -4.83 -0.94
N ASN A 104 6.84 -3.69 -0.34
CA ASN A 104 5.88 -2.70 0.11
C ASN A 104 5.40 -1.85 -1.07
N LEU A 105 4.08 -1.84 -1.27
CA LEU A 105 3.40 -1.11 -2.33
C LEU A 105 2.59 0.03 -1.70
N MET A 106 2.64 1.18 -2.34
CA MET A 106 1.82 2.32 -1.96
C MET A 106 0.44 2.19 -2.61
N CYS A 107 -0.62 2.39 -1.83
CA CYS A 107 -1.97 2.40 -2.37
C CYS A 107 -2.15 3.57 -3.36
N TYR A 108 -2.52 3.27 -4.60
CA TYR A 108 -2.69 4.28 -5.65
C TYR A 108 -3.70 5.36 -5.29
N PHE A 109 -4.78 4.98 -4.58
CA PHE A 109 -5.77 5.95 -4.09
C PHE A 109 -5.16 6.97 -3.10
N HIS A 110 -4.30 6.50 -2.18
CA HIS A 110 -3.61 7.38 -1.24
C HIS A 110 -2.60 8.27 -1.97
N VAL A 111 -1.85 7.72 -2.93
CA VAL A 111 -0.94 8.47 -3.79
C VAL A 111 -1.70 9.57 -4.56
N ALA A 112 -2.80 9.23 -5.24
CA ALA A 112 -3.63 10.19 -5.97
C ALA A 112 -4.19 11.29 -5.07
N THR A 113 -4.65 10.93 -3.86
CA THR A 113 -5.12 11.89 -2.85
C THR A 113 -4.01 12.85 -2.43
N LYS A 114 -2.79 12.36 -2.22
CA LYS A 114 -1.63 13.20 -1.89
C LYS A 114 -1.23 14.10 -3.05
N ILE A 115 -1.24 13.59 -4.28
CA ILE A 115 -0.96 14.39 -5.49
C ILE A 115 -1.96 15.54 -5.60
N TYR A 116 -3.26 15.24 -5.49
CA TYR A 116 -4.30 16.26 -5.54
C TYR A 116 -4.08 17.35 -4.48
N LYS A 117 -3.71 16.98 -3.25
CA LYS A 117 -3.40 17.94 -2.18
C LYS A 117 -2.17 18.81 -2.51
N HIS A 118 -1.09 18.22 -3.02
CA HIS A 118 0.17 18.91 -3.27
C HIS A 118 0.22 19.66 -4.61
N THR A 119 -0.83 19.52 -5.44
CA THR A 119 -0.96 20.22 -6.73
C THR A 119 -1.96 21.37 -6.71
N ARG A 120 -2.62 21.69 -5.57
CA ARG A 120 -3.65 22.74 -5.47
C ARG A 120 -3.19 24.15 -5.88
N GLY A 121 -1.90 24.45 -5.76
CA GLY A 121 -1.31 25.74 -6.18
C GLY A 121 -0.56 25.69 -7.51
N ILE A 122 -0.57 24.54 -8.18
CA ILE A 122 0.15 24.31 -9.43
C ILE A 122 -0.80 24.57 -10.60
N PRO A 123 -0.36 25.20 -11.70
CA PRO A 123 -1.18 25.37 -12.90
C PRO A 123 -1.82 24.05 -13.34
N VAL A 124 -3.11 24.08 -13.67
CA VAL A 124 -3.91 22.87 -13.96
C VAL A 124 -3.28 21.97 -15.03
N THR A 125 -2.64 22.55 -16.04
CA THR A 125 -1.96 21.82 -17.12
C THR A 125 -0.76 21.03 -16.61
N LEU A 126 -0.01 21.59 -15.65
CA LEU A 126 1.13 20.93 -15.01
C LEU A 126 0.68 19.91 -13.97
N ALA A 127 -0.39 20.19 -13.22
CA ALA A 127 -1.01 19.22 -12.31
C ALA A 127 -1.52 17.99 -13.08
N ALA A 128 -2.17 18.20 -14.23
CA ALA A 128 -2.61 17.12 -15.11
C ALA A 128 -1.44 16.30 -15.65
N ARG A 129 -0.30 16.94 -15.97
CA ARG A 129 0.93 16.23 -16.34
C ARG A 129 1.42 15.34 -15.20
N ILE A 130 1.51 15.84 -13.96
CA ILE A 130 1.89 15.03 -12.79
C ILE A 130 0.95 13.82 -12.64
N SER A 131 -0.36 14.04 -12.70
CA SER A 131 -1.33 12.95 -12.59
C SER A 131 -1.17 11.90 -13.68
N LYS A 132 -0.93 12.32 -14.93
CA LYS A 132 -0.65 11.41 -16.04
C LYS A 132 0.63 10.62 -15.81
N ASP A 133 1.72 11.29 -15.46
CA ASP A 133 3.02 10.66 -15.24
C ASP A 133 2.97 9.63 -14.10
N VAL A 134 2.20 9.89 -13.04
CA VAL A 134 2.00 8.93 -11.95
C VAL A 134 1.07 7.79 -12.36
N ALA A 135 0.06 8.05 -13.20
CA ALA A 135 -0.73 6.97 -13.79
C ALA A 135 0.12 6.05 -14.66
N ASP A 136 1.02 6.61 -15.48
CA ASP A 136 1.98 5.83 -16.28
C ASP A 136 2.89 4.97 -15.37
N MET A 137 3.33 5.49 -14.22
CA MET A 137 4.06 4.70 -13.22
C MET A 137 3.20 3.56 -12.66
N HIS A 138 1.94 3.83 -12.33
CA HIS A 138 1.02 2.82 -11.76
C HIS A 138 0.75 1.65 -12.71
N TYR A 139 0.65 1.94 -14.01
CA TYR A 139 0.38 0.95 -15.06
C TYR A 139 1.64 0.38 -15.72
N ALA A 140 2.83 0.65 -15.17
CA ALA A 140 4.07 0.09 -15.68
C ALA A 140 4.03 -1.44 -15.70
N VAL A 141 4.52 -2.04 -16.78
CA VAL A 141 4.42 -3.50 -17.00
C VAL A 141 5.49 -4.31 -16.26
N SER A 142 6.47 -3.62 -15.65
CA SER A 142 7.53 -4.23 -14.85
C SER A 142 8.16 -3.23 -13.89
N ALA A 143 8.90 -3.72 -12.90
CA ALA A 143 9.68 -2.86 -12.00
C ALA A 143 10.73 -2.01 -12.76
N ALA A 144 11.36 -2.56 -13.79
CA ALA A 144 12.32 -1.83 -14.62
C ALA A 144 11.63 -0.71 -15.42
N ASP A 145 10.42 -0.98 -15.93
CA ASP A 145 9.63 0.02 -16.64
C ASP A 145 9.15 1.13 -15.70
N TYR A 146 8.70 0.75 -14.50
CA TYR A 146 8.34 1.69 -13.43
C TYR A 146 9.51 2.64 -13.10
N GLU A 147 10.71 2.11 -12.84
CA GLU A 147 11.87 2.93 -12.52
C GLU A 147 12.28 3.84 -13.69
N ARG A 148 12.16 3.35 -14.93
CA ARG A 148 12.40 4.16 -16.13
C ARG A 148 11.41 5.34 -16.24
N ILE A 149 10.12 5.08 -16.07
CA ILE A 149 9.07 6.12 -16.11
C ILE A 149 9.25 7.10 -14.96
N LYS A 150 9.47 6.59 -13.73
CA LYS A 150 9.73 7.39 -12.54
C LYS A 150 10.90 8.34 -12.73
N LYS A 151 12.04 7.83 -13.20
CA LYS A 151 13.24 8.64 -13.47
C LYS A 151 12.94 9.74 -14.50
N ARG A 152 12.36 9.38 -15.64
CA ARG A 152 11.98 10.34 -16.70
C ARG A 152 11.09 11.45 -16.15
N SER A 153 10.02 11.08 -15.43
CA SER A 153 9.07 12.06 -14.89
C SER A 153 9.72 12.97 -13.85
N LEU A 154 10.55 12.44 -12.96
CA LEU A 154 11.30 13.23 -11.98
C LEU A 154 12.25 14.22 -12.66
N ASP A 155 13.01 13.77 -13.66
CA ASP A 155 13.93 14.63 -14.42
C ASP A 155 13.16 15.78 -15.12
N ASP A 156 11.99 15.49 -15.68
CA ASP A 156 11.16 16.50 -16.34
C ASP A 156 10.49 17.47 -15.37
N TRP A 157 10.05 16.99 -14.20
CA TRP A 157 9.49 17.85 -13.15
C TRP A 157 10.57 18.77 -12.55
N GLN A 158 11.81 18.29 -12.40
CA GLN A 158 12.91 19.11 -11.86
C GLN A 158 13.32 20.26 -12.78
N LYS A 159 13.19 20.10 -14.10
CA LYS A 159 13.48 21.16 -15.09
C LYS A 159 12.49 22.33 -15.02
N LEU A 160 11.30 22.11 -14.46
CA LEU A 160 10.26 23.13 -14.36
C LEU A 160 10.28 23.77 -12.97
N PRO A 161 10.56 25.08 -12.84
CA PRO A 161 10.60 25.75 -11.54
C PRO A 161 9.33 25.53 -10.71
N GLN A 162 8.16 25.53 -11.37
CA GLN A 162 6.85 25.33 -10.76
C GLN A 162 6.65 23.92 -10.18
N LEU A 163 7.41 22.91 -10.65
CA LEU A 163 7.30 21.52 -10.22
C LEU A 163 8.49 21.03 -9.38
N SER A 164 9.59 21.78 -9.33
CA SER A 164 10.81 21.44 -8.57
C SER A 164 10.55 21.04 -7.10
N ALA A 165 9.70 21.81 -6.41
CA ALA A 165 9.29 21.53 -5.03
C ALA A 165 8.46 20.24 -4.93
N PHE A 166 7.56 20.00 -5.89
CA PHE A 166 6.79 18.77 -5.96
C PHE A 166 7.69 17.55 -6.24
N ALA A 167 8.66 17.67 -7.15
CA ALA A 167 9.61 16.61 -7.45
C ALA A 167 10.43 16.22 -6.20
N SER A 168 10.88 17.21 -5.42
CA SER A 168 11.60 16.99 -4.16
C SER A 168 10.72 16.41 -3.03
N TYR A 169 9.41 16.67 -3.07
CA TYR A 169 8.45 16.01 -2.19
C TYR A 169 8.26 14.54 -2.58
N PHE A 170 8.08 14.27 -3.87
CA PHE A 170 7.80 12.93 -4.39
C PHE A 170 8.97 11.95 -4.19
N THR A 171 10.22 12.43 -4.18
CA THR A 171 11.41 11.58 -3.93
C THR A 171 11.60 11.19 -2.47
N LYS A 172 10.96 11.87 -1.53
CA LYS A 172 11.04 11.55 -0.09
C LYS A 172 10.02 10.49 0.35
N GLY A 173 9.06 10.17 -0.53
CA GLY A 173 8.00 9.19 -0.30
C GLY A 173 8.43 7.76 -0.54
#